data_AF-A0A6I4ZCE8-F1
#
_entry.id   AF-A0A6I4ZCE8-F1
#
_cell.length_a   1.000
_cell.length_b   1.000
_cell.length_c   1.000
_cell.angle_alpha   90.00
_cell.angle_beta   90.00
_cell.angle_gamma   90.00
#
_symmetry.space_group_name_H-M   'P 1'
#
loop_
_entity.id
_entity.type
_entity.pdbx_description
1 polymer ?
#
loop_
_entity_poly.entity_id
_entity_poly.type
_entity_poly.pdbx_seq_one_letter_code
_entity_poly.pdbx_strand_id
1 'polypeptide(L)'
;MDVEEKRFEAQPAIVIRTAARQQDMGPAMSELFPAVLAFVLQSAAEPAGPPFCRYLSMGGEEWEFECGMTVTEPVAGEGRVEATE
;
A
#
# COMPACT_ATOMS: atom_id res chain seq x y z
N MET A 1 -15.71 -16.86 -15.49
CA MET A 1 -15.00 -16.33 -14.32
C MET A 1 -14.39 -17.52 -13.63
N ASP A 2 -13.07 -17.66 -13.68
CA ASP A 2 -12.36 -18.67 -12.91
C ASP A 2 -12.11 -18.09 -11.51
N VAL A 3 -12.33 -18.88 -10.47
CA VAL A 3 -12.19 -18.46 -9.07
C VAL A 3 -11.36 -19.52 -8.37
N GLU A 4 -10.18 -19.12 -7.89
CA GLU A 4 -9.25 -19.98 -7.17
C GLU A 4 -9.06 -19.46 -5.74
N GLU A 5 -8.95 -20.39 -4.79
CA GLU A 5 -8.48 -20.06 -3.44
C GLU A 5 -6.95 -19.94 -3.45
N LYS A 6 -6.43 -18.83 -2.92
CA LYS A 6 -4.99 -18.61 -2.74
C LYS A 6 -4.70 -18.22 -1.30
N ARG A 7 -3.63 -18.79 -0.75
CA ARG A 7 -3.10 -18.42 0.55
C ARG A 7 -1.84 -17.58 0.34
N PHE A 8 -1.79 -16.45 1.03
CA PHE A 8 -0.63 -15.57 1.06
C PHE A 8 -0.02 -15.64 2.45
N GLU A 9 1.30 -15.82 2.51
CA GLU A 9 2.06 -15.62 3.75
C GLU A 9 2.23 -14.11 3.98
N ALA A 10 2.20 -13.68 5.24
CA ALA A 10 2.44 -12.28 5.60
C ALA A 10 3.85 -11.87 5.16
N GLN A 11 4.00 -10.65 4.64
CA GLN A 11 5.26 -10.14 4.12
C GLN A 11 5.46 -8.70 4.60
N PRO A 12 6.65 -8.33 5.11
CA PRO A 12 6.93 -6.95 5.46
C PRO A 12 6.56 -6.01 4.32
N ALA A 13 5.86 -4.94 4.63
CA ALA A 13 5.38 -3.98 3.66
C ALA A 13 5.45 -2.55 4.20
N ILE A 14 5.65 -1.63 3.27
CA ILE A 14 5.55 -0.20 3.51
C ILE A 14 4.30 0.32 2.82
N VAL A 15 3.49 1.07 3.56
CA VAL A 15 2.21 1.59 3.08
C VAL A 15 2.03 3.05 3.44
N ILE A 16 1.17 3.74 2.70
CA ILE A 16 0.58 5.01 3.12
C ILE A 16 -0.93 4.82 3.13
N ARG A 17 -1.54 5.00 4.30
CA ARG A 17 -3.00 4.97 4.47
C ARG A 17 -3.62 6.33 4.14
N THR A 18 -4.78 6.30 3.50
CA THR A 18 -5.57 7.50 3.19
C THR A 18 -7.06 7.19 3.18
N ALA A 19 -7.88 8.24 3.08
CA ALA A 19 -9.26 8.16 2.68
C ALA A 19 -9.50 9.06 1.47
N ALA A 20 -10.36 8.65 0.54
CA ALA A 20 -10.80 9.48 -0.58
C ALA A 20 -12.18 9.06 -1.06
N ARG A 21 -12.90 9.98 -1.71
CA ARG A 21 -14.11 9.62 -2.47
C ARG A 21 -13.73 8.74 -3.64
N GLN A 22 -14.66 7.87 -4.07
CA GLN A 22 -14.41 6.91 -5.16
C GLN A 22 -13.87 7.57 -6.44
N GLN A 23 -14.41 8.74 -6.81
CA GLN A 23 -14.00 9.50 -7.99
C GLN A 23 -12.57 10.08 -7.88
N ASP A 24 -12.07 10.28 -6.66
CA ASP A 24 -10.77 10.88 -6.36
C ASP A 24 -9.69 9.83 -6.03
N MET A 25 -10.05 8.54 -6.03
CA MET A 25 -9.11 7.45 -5.74
C MET A 25 -7.98 7.34 -6.76
N GLY A 26 -8.27 7.48 -8.06
CA GLY A 26 -7.25 7.43 -9.10
C GLY A 26 -6.18 8.52 -8.95
N PRO A 27 -6.57 9.79 -8.78
CA PRO A 27 -5.65 10.87 -8.41
C PRO A 27 -4.85 10.58 -7.13
N ALA A 28 -5.52 10.13 -6.06
CA ALA A 28 -4.85 9.80 -4.80
C ALA A 28 -3.79 8.69 -4.98
N MET A 29 -4.13 7.59 -5.66
CA MET A 29 -3.18 6.50 -5.96
C MET A 29 -1.98 6.98 -6.78
N SER A 30 -2.21 7.91 -7.72
CA SER A 30 -1.17 8.49 -8.58
C SER A 30 -0.16 9.34 -7.79
N GLU A 31 -0.56 9.91 -6.66
CA GLU A 31 0.33 10.56 -5.69
C GLU A 31 1.03 9.54 -4.78
N LEU A 32 0.28 8.56 -4.27
CA LEU A 32 0.74 7.67 -3.21
C LEU A 32 1.77 6.64 -3.66
N PHE A 33 1.58 6.01 -4.83
CA PHE A 33 2.51 4.97 -5.29
C PHE A 33 3.94 5.48 -5.50
N PRO A 34 4.17 6.64 -6.15
CA PRO A 34 5.50 7.23 -6.23
C PRO A 34 6.09 7.57 -4.85
N ALA A 35 5.27 8.03 -3.90
CA ALA A 35 5.73 8.37 -2.55
C ALA A 35 6.20 7.13 -1.77
N VAL A 36 5.45 6.02 -1.83
CA VAL A 36 5.84 4.73 -1.24
C VAL A 36 7.14 4.22 -1.86
N LEU A 37 7.22 4.20 -3.19
CA LEU A 37 8.43 3.73 -3.89
C LEU A 37 9.65 4.60 -3.53
N ALA A 38 9.48 5.92 -3.48
CA ALA A 38 10.55 6.84 -3.09
C ALA A 38 11.03 6.56 -1.66
N PHE A 39 10.14 6.24 -0.72
CA PHE A 39 10.52 5.89 0.65
C PHE A 39 11.30 4.57 0.71
N VAL A 40 10.84 3.53 0.02
CA VAL A 40 11.52 2.22 -0.03
C VAL A 40 12.96 2.38 -0.55
N LEU A 41 13.13 3.13 -1.65
CA LEU A 41 14.44 3.39 -2.24
C LEU A 41 15.35 4.23 -1.31
N GLN A 42 14.82 5.24 -0.64
CA GLN A 42 15.57 6.07 0.32
C GLN A 42 16.00 5.30 1.57
N SER A 43 15.18 4.33 1.99
CA SER A 43 15.45 3.46 3.14
C SER A 43 16.44 2.33 2.82
N ALA A 44 16.99 2.30 1.60
CA ALA A 44 17.85 1.23 1.07
C ALA A 44 17.21 -0.18 1.16
N ALA A 45 15.88 -0.24 1.19
CA ALA A 45 15.13 -1.48 1.22
C ALA A 45 14.87 -2.00 -0.19
N GLU A 46 14.77 -3.32 -0.33
CA GLU A 46 14.52 -3.95 -1.63
C GLU A 46 13.04 -4.30 -1.78
N PRO A 47 12.37 -3.84 -2.86
CA PRO A 47 11.02 -4.28 -3.20
C PRO A 47 10.94 -5.80 -3.37
N ALA A 48 9.96 -6.43 -2.74
CA ALA A 48 9.71 -7.87 -2.85
C ALA A 48 8.56 -8.22 -3.81
N GLY A 49 7.89 -7.24 -4.40
CA GLY A 49 6.74 -7.46 -5.28
C GLY A 49 6.21 -6.19 -5.95
N PRO A 50 5.16 -6.32 -6.79
CA PRO A 50 4.49 -5.17 -7.38
C PRO A 50 3.78 -4.33 -6.31
N PRO A 51 3.50 -3.04 -6.59
CA PRO A 51 2.66 -2.23 -5.72
C PRO A 51 1.27 -2.85 -5.55
N PHE A 52 0.67 -2.66 -4.38
CA PHE A 52 -0.67 -3.13 -4.06
C PHE A 52 -1.53 -2.04 -3.43
N CYS A 53 -2.84 -2.29 -3.38
CA CYS A 53 -3.77 -1.49 -2.59
C CYS A 53 -4.62 -2.42 -1.72
N ARG A 54 -4.78 -2.10 -0.42
CA ARG A 54 -5.80 -2.73 0.45
C ARG A 54 -6.91 -1.73 0.70
N TYR A 55 -8.15 -2.12 0.42
CA TYR A 55 -9.34 -1.34 0.75
C TYR A 55 -9.81 -1.75 2.14
N LEU A 56 -9.71 -0.84 3.11
CA LEU A 56 -9.96 -1.08 4.52
C LEU A 56 -11.43 -0.84 4.90
N SER A 57 -12.06 0.15 4.27
CA SER A 57 -13.48 0.46 4.43
C SER A 57 -14.04 1.08 3.16
N MET A 58 -15.20 0.61 2.71
CA MET A 58 -15.88 1.09 1.49
C MET A 58 -17.35 1.51 1.75
N GLY A 59 -17.73 1.66 3.02
CA GLY A 59 -19.13 1.85 3.42
C GLY A 59 -19.63 3.30 3.41
N GLY A 60 -18.73 4.29 3.27
CA GLY A 60 -19.04 5.71 3.40
C GLY A 60 -18.88 6.51 2.10
N GLU A 61 -19.03 7.83 2.23
CA GLU A 61 -18.71 8.80 1.15
C GLU A 61 -17.23 8.73 0.76
N GLU A 62 -16.37 8.47 1.74
CA GLU A 62 -14.96 8.20 1.54
C GLU A 62 -14.67 6.73 1.80
N TRP A 63 -13.77 6.19 0.98
CA TRP A 63 -13.23 4.86 1.13
C TRP A 63 -11.85 4.98 1.76
N GLU A 64 -11.63 4.20 2.82
CA GLU A 64 -10.32 4.07 3.44
C GLU A 64 -9.54 2.99 2.70
N PHE A 65 -8.34 3.34 2.29
CA PHE A 65 -7.44 2.41 1.62
C PHE A 65 -6.00 2.78 1.90
N GLU A 66 -5.11 1.88 1.55
CA GLU A 66 -3.68 2.08 1.62
C GLU A 66 -3.04 1.63 0.33
N CYS A 67 -2.03 2.38 -0.12
CA CYS A 67 -1.16 2.00 -1.22
C CYS A 67 0.17 1.55 -0.64
N GLY A 68 0.71 0.46 -1.16
CA GLY A 68 1.86 -0.19 -0.55
C GLY A 68 2.75 -0.94 -1.51
N MET A 69 3.88 -1.38 -0.97
CA MET A 69 4.85 -2.26 -1.61
C MET A 69 5.43 -3.19 -0.56
N THR A 70 5.52 -4.48 -0.87
CA THR A 70 6.22 -5.45 -0.01
C THR A 70 7.73 -5.25 -0.13
N VAL A 71 8.46 -5.52 0.95
CA VAL A 71 9.92 -5.39 1.04
C VAL A 71 10.52 -6.68 1.61
N THR A 72 11.77 -6.97 1.25
CA THR A 72 12.44 -8.23 1.63
C THR A 72 12.74 -8.32 3.13
N GLU A 73 12.94 -7.18 3.78
CA GLU A 73 13.23 -7.07 5.22
C GLU A 73 12.35 -5.97 5.86
N PRO A 74 11.99 -6.08 7.15
CA PRO A 74 11.24 -5.04 7.84
C PRO A 74 11.98 -3.70 7.89
N VAL A 75 11.26 -2.62 7.57
CA VAL A 75 11.76 -1.24 7.60
C VAL A 75 10.84 -0.43 8.51
N ALA A 76 11.39 0.45 9.33
CA ALA A 76 10.58 1.35 10.15
C ALA A 76 9.90 2.41 9.27
N GLY A 77 8.61 2.64 9.48
CA GLY A 77 7.89 3.75 8.86
C GLY A 77 8.32 5.11 9.42
N GLU A 78 8.09 6.18 8.65
CA GLU A 78 8.36 7.55 9.06
C GLU A 78 7.28 8.51 8.56
N GLY A 79 6.81 9.40 9.43
CA GLY A 79 5.81 10.41 9.08
C GLY A 79 4.47 9.79 8.68
N ARG A 80 4.09 9.95 7.40
CA ARG A 80 2.85 9.36 6.83
C ARG A 80 3.02 7.92 6.33
N VAL A 81 4.24 7.41 6.38
CA VAL A 81 4.59 6.07 5.92
C VAL A 81 4.52 5.10 7.10
N GLU A 82 3.81 4.00 6.93
CA GLU A 82 3.58 2.99 7.96
C GLU A 82 4.20 1.65 7.55
N ALA A 83 4.75 0.92 8.53
CA ALA A 83 5.22 -0.44 8.36
C ALA A 83 4.11 -1.43 8.74
N THR A 84 3.88 -2.46 7.93
CA THR A 84 2.87 -3.51 8.13
C THR A 84 3.40 -4.85 7.60
N GLU A 85 2.60 -5.90 7.75
CA GLU A 85 2.75 -7.19 7.06
C GLU A 85 1.45 -7.66 6.37
#